data_AF-A0A7X9KYP8-F1
#
_entry.id   AF-A0A7X9KYP8-F1
#
_cell.length_a   1.000
_cell.length_b   1.000
_cell.length_c   1.000
_cell.angle_alpha   90.00
_cell.angle_beta   90.00
_cell.angle_gamma   90.00
#
_symmetry.space_group_name_H-M   'P 1'
#
loop_
_entity.id
_entity.type
_entity.pdbx_description
1 polymer ?
#
loop_
_entity_poly.entity_id
_entity_poly.type
_entity_poly.pdbx_seq_one_letter_code
_entity_poly.pdbx_strand_id
1 'polypeptide(L)'
;MSKRATNLQKKVMSRLFRGKGIFKPLNTGFIDEHVASLREWVANIFFYSKNGNTIMIDAGYHYDRLEEKMSWLNIKPKDIKHILITHQDTDHMGAVEKDSGGLLKHAALYIGEIENR
;
A
#
# COMPACT_ATOMS: atom_id res chain seq x y z
N MET A 1 -13.67 -2.31 1.49
CA MET A 1 -13.49 -3.21 2.65
C MET A 1 -13.21 -2.36 3.89
N SER A 2 -14.27 -1.89 4.56
CA SER A 2 -14.18 -0.77 5.51
C SER A 2 -13.00 -0.80 6.51
N LYS A 3 -12.57 0.37 7.00
CA LYS A 3 -11.58 0.49 8.10
C LYS A 3 -11.84 -0.46 9.27
N ARG A 4 -13.12 -0.73 9.58
CA ARG A 4 -13.53 -1.70 10.61
C ARG A 4 -13.14 -3.14 10.27
N ALA A 5 -13.32 -3.56 9.02
CA ALA A 5 -12.97 -4.89 8.56
C ALA A 5 -11.45 -5.10 8.56
N THR A 6 -10.68 -4.10 8.10
CA THR A 6 -9.20 -4.07 8.23
C THR A 6 -8.77 -4.27 9.68
N ASN A 7 -9.38 -3.55 10.64
CA ASN A 7 -9.05 -3.68 12.06
C ASN A 7 -9.36 -5.06 12.64
N LEU A 8 -10.46 -5.68 12.22
CA LEU A 8 -10.80 -7.04 12.64
C LEU A 8 -9.79 -8.05 12.11
N GLN A 9 -9.45 -7.96 10.82
CA GLN A 9 -8.45 -8.81 10.18
C GLN A 9 -7.10 -8.67 10.87
N LYS A 10 -6.64 -7.44 11.14
CA LYS A 10 -5.41 -7.15 11.89
C LYS A 10 -5.36 -7.90 13.22
N LYS A 11 -6.45 -7.91 14.00
CA LYS A 11 -6.53 -8.64 15.28
C LYS A 11 -6.48 -10.16 15.11
N VAL A 12 -7.28 -10.71 14.20
CA VAL A 12 -7.36 -12.17 13.99
C VAL A 12 -6.04 -12.73 13.48
N MET A 13 -5.49 -12.13 12.43
CA MET A 13 -4.20 -12.49 11.85
C MET A 13 -3.06 -12.35 12.86
N SER A 14 -3.03 -11.26 13.65
CA SER A 14 -2.04 -11.09 14.73
C SER A 14 -2.10 -12.20 15.78
N ARG A 15 -3.27 -12.80 16.02
CA ARG A 15 -3.42 -13.94 16.94
C ARG A 15 -2.98 -15.25 16.29
N LEU A 16 -3.41 -15.50 15.06
CA LEU A 16 -3.16 -16.76 14.34
C LEU A 16 -1.68 -16.95 13.94
N PHE A 17 -0.98 -15.84 13.67
CA PHE A 17 0.37 -15.86 13.10
C PHE A 17 1.46 -15.32 14.03
N ARG A 18 1.11 -14.97 15.28
CA ARG A 18 2.09 -14.57 16.31
C ARG A 18 3.16 -15.65 16.46
N GLY A 19 4.42 -15.25 16.43
CA GLY A 19 5.56 -16.16 16.63
C GLY A 19 5.88 -17.08 15.45
N LYS A 20 5.07 -17.11 14.38
CA LYS A 20 5.32 -17.98 13.22
C LYS A 20 6.37 -17.41 12.25
N GLY A 21 6.61 -16.10 12.29
CA GLY A 21 7.65 -15.45 11.46
C GLY A 21 7.42 -15.55 9.94
N ILE A 22 6.17 -15.80 9.51
CA ILE A 22 5.85 -16.03 8.09
C ILE A 22 5.79 -14.74 7.26
N PHE A 23 5.46 -13.60 7.89
CA PHE A 23 5.43 -12.30 7.22
C PHE A 23 6.76 -11.59 7.43
N LYS A 24 7.45 -11.28 6.33
CA LYS A 24 8.76 -10.61 6.33
C LYS A 24 8.77 -9.43 5.35
N PRO A 25 7.89 -8.43 5.51
CA PRO A 25 7.91 -7.26 4.65
C PRO A 25 9.23 -6.49 4.82
N LEU A 26 9.73 -5.94 3.72
CA LEU A 26 10.89 -5.06 3.72
C LEU A 26 10.60 -3.81 4.55
N ASN A 27 11.63 -3.27 5.21
CA ASN A 27 11.50 -2.02 5.95
C ASN A 27 11.32 -0.84 5.01
N THR A 28 10.62 0.21 5.47
CA THR A 28 10.49 1.45 4.69
C THR A 28 11.87 2.01 4.38
N GLY A 29 12.15 2.22 3.09
CA GLY A 29 13.44 2.71 2.61
C GLY A 29 13.62 2.48 1.12
N PHE A 30 14.75 2.94 0.61
CA PHE A 30 15.17 2.71 -0.77
C PHE A 30 15.81 1.32 -0.90
N ILE A 31 15.39 0.57 -1.92
CA ILE A 31 16.01 -0.67 -2.35
C ILE A 31 17.18 -0.36 -3.27
N ASP A 32 16.96 0.57 -4.22
CA ASP A 32 17.97 1.12 -5.12
C ASP A 32 17.63 2.58 -5.48
N GLU A 33 18.28 3.11 -6.52
CA GLU A 33 18.11 4.48 -7.03
C GLU A 33 16.71 4.79 -7.60
N HIS A 34 15.93 3.77 -7.95
CA HIS A 34 14.61 3.88 -8.56
C HIS A 34 13.50 3.26 -7.74
N VAL A 35 13.81 2.30 -6.88
CA VAL A 35 12.83 1.50 -6.16
C VAL A 35 12.87 1.82 -4.68
N ALA A 36 11.71 2.16 -4.12
CA ALA A 36 11.52 2.27 -2.69
C ALA A 36 10.44 1.29 -2.22
N SER A 37 10.59 0.80 -0.99
CA SER A 37 9.55 0.07 -0.29
C SER A 37 9.03 0.90 0.86
N LEU A 38 7.73 0.80 1.11
CA LEU A 38 7.08 1.30 2.29
C LEU A 38 6.48 0.10 3.00
N ARG A 39 6.99 -0.15 4.20
CA ARG A 39 6.47 -1.19 5.08
C ARG A 39 5.13 -0.74 5.63
N GLU A 40 4.03 -1.38 5.25
CA GLU A 40 2.85 -1.41 6.11
C GLU A 40 3.05 -2.54 7.15
N TRP A 41 2.02 -2.97 7.84
CA TRP A 41 2.09 -3.93 8.92
C TRP A 41 2.70 -5.27 8.47
N VAL A 42 2.01 -6.02 7.61
CA VAL A 42 2.50 -7.30 7.04
C VAL A 42 2.75 -7.26 5.54
N ALA A 43 2.29 -6.21 4.86
CA ALA A 43 2.46 -6.01 3.42
C ALA A 43 3.43 -4.85 3.13
N ASN A 44 3.93 -4.83 1.90
CA ASN A 44 4.69 -3.70 1.35
C ASN A 44 3.85 -2.96 0.31
N ILE A 45 4.03 -1.65 0.27
CA ILE A 45 3.74 -0.82 -0.90
C ILE A 45 5.08 -0.53 -1.55
N PHE A 46 5.17 -0.66 -2.87
CA PHE A 46 6.38 -0.31 -3.60
C PHE A 46 6.19 0.96 -4.42
N PHE A 47 7.30 1.64 -4.65
CA PHE A 47 7.36 2.82 -5.51
C PHE A 47 8.48 2.63 -6.53
N TYR A 48 8.18 2.96 -7.78
CA TYR A 48 9.16 3.07 -8.84
C TYR A 48 9.23 4.52 -9.31
N SER A 49 10.39 5.16 -9.17
CA SER A 49 10.62 6.57 -9.48
C SER A 49 11.67 6.73 -10.58
N LYS A 50 11.28 7.36 -11.68
CA LYS A 50 12.17 7.67 -12.81
C LYS A 50 11.75 8.94 -13.52
N ASN A 51 12.71 9.79 -13.89
CA ASN A 51 12.49 11.04 -14.63
C ASN A 51 11.40 11.93 -14.00
N GLY A 52 11.43 12.09 -12.67
CA GLY A 52 10.44 12.89 -11.93
C GLY A 52 9.04 12.27 -11.82
N ASN A 53 8.82 11.07 -12.34
CA ASN A 53 7.55 10.35 -12.24
C ASN A 53 7.67 9.22 -11.22
N THR A 54 6.60 8.98 -10.45
CA THR A 54 6.54 7.87 -9.49
C THR A 54 5.28 7.05 -9.72
N ILE A 55 5.47 5.74 -9.89
CA ILE A 55 4.41 4.73 -9.93
C ILE A 55 4.35 4.09 -8.56
N MET A 56 3.15 3.96 -8.01
CA MET A 56 2.88 3.23 -6.78
C MET A 56 2.39 1.82 -7.15
N ILE A 57 2.84 0.80 -6.42
CA ILE A 57 2.44 -0.58 -6.59
C ILE A 57 1.81 -1.03 -5.28
N ASP A 58 0.53 -1.41 -5.37
CA ASP A 58 -0.41 -1.64 -4.30
C ASP A 58 -0.68 -0.41 -3.42
N ALA A 59 -1.73 -0.50 -2.59
CA ALA A 59 -2.22 0.58 -1.75
C ALA A 59 -2.25 0.21 -0.25
N GLY A 60 -1.70 -0.94 0.13
CA GLY A 60 -1.62 -1.39 1.52
C GLY A 60 -2.99 -1.70 2.13
N TYR A 61 -3.04 -1.91 3.44
CA TYR A 61 -4.28 -1.85 4.22
C TYR A 61 -4.77 -0.40 4.38
N HIS A 62 -6.00 -0.23 4.86
CA HIS A 62 -6.45 1.07 5.37
C HIS A 62 -5.55 1.50 6.55
N TYR A 63 -4.68 2.48 6.30
CA TYR A 63 -3.54 2.78 7.15
C TYR A 63 -3.35 4.29 7.37
N ASP A 64 -3.55 4.73 8.61
CA ASP A 64 -3.55 6.15 8.97
C ASP A 64 -2.16 6.82 8.83
N ARG A 65 -1.08 6.05 8.73
CA ARG A 65 0.30 6.59 8.61
C ARG A 65 0.88 6.47 7.20
N LEU A 66 0.04 6.21 6.18
CA LEU A 66 0.54 6.10 4.80
C LEU A 66 1.23 7.39 4.37
N GLU A 67 0.57 8.53 4.52
CA GLU A 67 1.14 9.84 4.15
C GLU A 67 2.42 10.15 4.95
N GLU A 68 2.41 9.90 6.25
CA GLU A 68 3.60 10.05 7.10
C GLU A 68 4.77 9.23 6.57
N LYS A 69 4.57 7.95 6.26
CA LYS A 69 5.65 7.08 5.77
C LYS A 69 6.08 7.41 4.35
N MET A 70 5.19 7.87 3.49
CA MET A 70 5.56 8.38 2.16
C MET A 70 6.47 9.60 2.28
N SER A 71 6.25 10.45 3.30
CA SER A 71 7.13 11.60 3.56
C SER A 71 8.57 11.20 3.91
N TRP A 72 8.78 10.03 4.55
CA TRP A 72 10.13 9.51 4.84
C TRP A 72 10.91 9.15 3.56
N LEU A 73 10.20 8.91 2.46
CA LEU A 73 10.74 8.62 1.13
C LEU A 73 10.75 9.86 0.22
N ASN A 74 10.41 11.04 0.75
CA ASN A 74 10.19 12.28 -0.02
C ASN A 74 9.10 12.16 -1.11
N ILE A 75 8.13 11.26 -0.92
CA ILE A 75 7.02 11.05 -1.85
C ILE A 75 5.77 11.75 -1.29
N LYS A 76 5.09 12.55 -2.12
CA LYS A 76 3.83 13.21 -1.75
C LYS A 76 2.66 12.46 -2.39
N PRO A 77 1.60 12.10 -1.64
CA PRO A 77 0.47 11.37 -2.22
C PRO A 77 -0.19 12.06 -3.42
N LYS A 78 -0.29 13.39 -3.39
CA LYS A 78 -0.85 14.19 -4.49
C LYS A 78 -0.07 14.08 -5.82
N ASP A 79 1.20 13.70 -5.76
CA ASP A 79 2.08 13.57 -6.92
C ASP A 79 1.99 12.16 -7.54
N ILE A 80 1.38 11.19 -6.85
CA ILE A 80 1.08 9.87 -7.40
C ILE A 80 -0.06 9.98 -8.41
N LYS A 81 0.25 9.64 -9.67
CA LYS A 81 -0.71 9.64 -10.78
C LYS A 81 -1.11 8.24 -11.23
N HIS A 82 -0.29 7.23 -10.94
CA HIS A 82 -0.51 5.86 -11.40
C HIS A 82 -0.29 4.89 -10.23
N ILE A 83 -1.28 4.01 -10.01
CA ILE A 83 -1.23 2.94 -9.01
C ILE A 83 -1.51 1.62 -9.72
N LEU A 84 -0.53 0.71 -9.69
CA LEU A 84 -0.71 -0.66 -10.14
C LEU A 84 -1.18 -1.50 -8.95
N ILE A 85 -2.35 -2.11 -9.06
CA ILE A 85 -2.87 -3.06 -8.08
C ILE A 85 -2.54 -4.47 -8.56
N THR A 86 -1.86 -5.24 -7.72
CA THR A 86 -1.48 -6.61 -8.05
C THR A 86 -2.67 -7.56 -7.99
N HIS A 87 -3.52 -7.43 -6.97
CA HIS A 87 -4.74 -8.21 -6.74
C HIS A 87 -5.66 -7.48 -5.73
N GLN A 88 -6.90 -7.97 -5.57
CA GLN A 88 -7.92 -7.29 -4.75
C GLN A 88 -7.91 -7.62 -3.25
N ASP A 89 -6.93 -8.38 -2.77
CA ASP A 89 -6.85 -8.66 -1.34
C ASP A 89 -6.66 -7.38 -0.53
N THR A 90 -7.13 -7.46 0.71
CA THR A 90 -7.38 -6.31 1.57
C THR A 90 -6.15 -5.50 1.93
N ASP A 91 -4.99 -6.14 1.85
CA ASP A 91 -3.67 -5.58 2.09
C ASP A 91 -3.05 -4.89 0.87
N HIS A 92 -3.75 -4.89 -0.27
CA HIS A 92 -3.31 -4.26 -1.50
C HIS A 92 -4.24 -3.13 -1.96
N MET A 93 -5.45 -3.01 -1.41
CA MET A 93 -6.48 -2.06 -1.86
C MET A 93 -6.83 -0.94 -0.88
N GLY A 94 -6.41 -1.04 0.37
CA GLY A 94 -6.94 -0.28 1.49
C GLY A 94 -6.88 1.25 1.36
N ALA A 95 -5.80 1.83 0.83
CA ALA A 95 -5.71 3.28 0.69
C ALA A 95 -6.50 3.87 -0.50
N VAL A 96 -7.00 3.03 -1.41
CA VAL A 96 -7.80 3.46 -2.57
C VAL A 96 -9.29 3.18 -2.42
N GLU A 97 -9.71 2.64 -1.26
CA GLU A 97 -11.11 2.39 -0.98
C GLU A 97 -11.91 3.67 -0.68
N LYS A 98 -13.23 3.63 -0.87
CA LYS A 98 -14.11 4.79 -0.73
C LYS A 98 -14.04 5.48 0.65
N ASP A 99 -13.77 4.73 1.72
CA ASP A 99 -13.66 5.24 3.08
C ASP A 99 -12.20 5.56 3.51
N SER A 100 -11.25 5.63 2.56
CA SER A 100 -9.83 5.95 2.81
C SER A 100 -9.52 7.44 2.97
N GLY A 101 -10.53 8.31 2.96
CA GLY A 101 -10.34 9.75 3.06
C GLY A 101 -9.82 10.41 1.77
N GLY A 102 -9.64 9.63 0.69
CA GLY A 102 -9.33 10.16 -0.63
C GLY A 102 -7.91 10.69 -0.80
N LEU A 103 -6.95 10.15 -0.03
CA LEU A 103 -5.53 10.53 -0.10
C LEU A 103 -4.96 10.42 -1.54
N LEU A 104 -5.41 9.39 -2.26
CA LEU A 104 -4.96 9.03 -3.61
C LEU A 104 -6.05 9.26 -4.68
N LYS A 105 -7.06 10.10 -4.39
CA LYS A 105 -8.27 10.27 -5.23
C LYS A 105 -8.02 10.73 -6.68
N HIS A 106 -6.83 11.22 -6.98
CA HIS A 106 -6.46 11.72 -8.31
C HIS A 106 -5.65 10.72 -9.13
N ALA A 107 -5.28 9.58 -8.56
CA ALA A 107 -4.49 8.58 -9.26
C ALA A 107 -5.39 7.66 -10.10
N ALA A 108 -4.89 7.27 -11.28
CA ALA A 108 -5.47 6.19 -12.06
C ALA A 108 -5.08 4.85 -11.44
N LEU A 109 -6.07 3.96 -11.28
CA LEU A 109 -5.86 2.58 -10.84
C LEU A 109 -5.76 1.67 -12.05
N TYR A 110 -4.74 0.83 -12.07
CA TYR A 110 -4.54 -0.21 -13.06
C TYR A 110 -4.61 -1.55 -12.35
N ILE A 111 -5.49 -2.43 -12.82
CA ILE A 111 -5.68 -3.76 -12.26
C ILE A 111 -5.92 -4.73 -13.42
N GLY A 112 -5.45 -5.97 -13.28
CA GLY A 112 -5.65 -6.99 -14.30
C GLY A 112 -7.12 -7.26 -14.56
N GLU A 113 -7.48 -7.58 -15.81
CA GLU A 113 -8.88 -7.83 -16.18
C GLU A 113 -9.53 -8.93 -15.34
N ILE A 114 -8.80 -10.00 -15.04
CA ILE A 114 -9.29 -11.13 -14.23
C ILE A 114 -9.61 -10.68 -12.81
N GLU A 115 -8.73 -9.88 -12.20
CA GLU A 115 -8.92 -9.30 -10.88
C GLU A 115 -10.02 -8.22 -10.86
N ASN A 116 -10.41 -7.68 -12.01
CA ASN A 116 -11.45 -6.64 -12.11
C ASN A 116 -12.87 -7.18 -12.36
N ARG A 117 -13.06 -8.50 -12.30
CA ARG A 117 -14.35 -9.17 -12.49
C ARG A 117 -14.97 -9.56 -11.15
#